data_AF-A0A8H6CAD2-F1
#
_entry.id   AF-A0A8H6CAD2-F1
#
_cell.length_a   1.000
_cell.length_b   1.000
_cell.length_c   1.000
_cell.angle_alpha   90.00
_cell.angle_beta   90.00
_cell.angle_gamma   90.00
#
_symmetry.space_group_name_H-M   'P 1'
#
loop_
_entity.id
_entity.type
_entity.pdbx_description
1 polymer ?
#
loop_
_entity_poly.entity_id
_entity_poly.type
_entity_poly.pdbx_seq_one_letter_code
_entity_poly.pdbx_strand_id
1 'polypeptide(L)'
;MGLVDSGPEAPGSHPLRLKAVLEQIHQEDCPQIPNPPGCTKRAAVALVLRIRPTYPHQAVYDKNQCSSVAQPFQECLDSFFSQAWVQEGDAEVLFIKRAARVGDRWTGHIALPGGKRESADLDDRATSSRETREETGLELDSEHCLEVGNLPERIIKSPWGKTPLMVLCPFVYLALRHDLPPLTLQPSEVHSAHWVALRGLLAPSLRTVERWDLSKGSPRKGYVAQMLTRATAGYMLFGGIKLIPTESLYNSAASGFIPETRSPATWTESANLMIRNAFTGDPTQHVENDRSLVLWGLTMGIMADFLEMLDIHGTSKLWYWPQFSPWDLRVVVMLLTYRFRSQKLQELTATIARPRPNDVRISGFDATTFTTSVRRQSTGSESGIAGGLLLEGYFDRLFKALYVALFARFGLGLALTAFIVRRYRRRAKSCLPISG
;
A
#
# COMPACT_ATOMS: atom_id res chain seq x y z
N MET A 1 -19.30 32.75 -22.85
CA MET A 1 -18.23 33.12 -21.91
C MET A 1 -18.66 32.63 -20.54
N GLY A 2 -18.59 31.31 -20.35
CA GLY A 2 -18.93 30.68 -19.08
C GLY A 2 -17.62 30.35 -18.38
N LEU A 3 -17.34 31.02 -17.28
CA LEU A 3 -16.30 30.64 -16.34
C LEU A 3 -16.63 29.21 -15.90
N VAL A 4 -15.80 28.25 -16.34
CA VAL A 4 -15.80 26.92 -15.76
C VAL A 4 -15.28 27.10 -14.35
N ASP A 5 -16.19 27.02 -13.39
CA ASP A 5 -15.89 27.01 -11.96
C ASP A 5 -15.01 25.79 -11.69
N SER A 6 -13.70 26.00 -11.66
CA SER A 6 -12.72 25.03 -11.18
C SER A 6 -13.06 24.79 -9.71
N GLY A 7 -13.70 23.65 -9.43
CA GLY A 7 -14.00 23.24 -8.07
C GLY A 7 -12.76 23.36 -7.18
N PRO A 8 -12.92 23.57 -5.86
CA PRO A 8 -11.81 23.94 -4.98
C PRO A 8 -10.67 22.94 -5.10
N GLU A 9 -9.56 23.38 -5.71
CA GLU A 9 -8.35 22.58 -5.79
C GLU A 9 -7.91 22.23 -4.37
N ALA A 10 -7.56 20.96 -4.15
CA ALA A 10 -7.00 20.57 -2.87
C ALA A 10 -5.69 21.36 -2.69
N PRO A 11 -5.51 22.11 -1.58
CA PRO A 11 -4.38 23.03 -1.44
C PRO A 11 -2.99 22.36 -1.54
N GLY A 12 -2.92 21.03 -1.39
CA GLY A 12 -1.69 20.23 -1.52
C GLY A 12 -1.33 19.75 -2.94
N SER A 13 -2.17 19.94 -3.97
CA SER A 13 -1.87 19.50 -5.35
C SER A 13 -1.30 20.60 -6.25
N HIS A 14 -1.21 21.84 -5.75
CA HIS A 14 -0.77 22.97 -6.56
C HIS A 14 0.72 22.82 -6.96
N PRO A 15 1.11 23.03 -8.23
CA PRO A 15 2.48 22.85 -8.70
C PRO A 15 3.53 23.62 -7.88
N LEU A 16 3.24 24.83 -7.41
CA LEU A 16 4.16 25.58 -6.54
C LEU A 16 4.40 24.90 -5.19
N ARG A 17 3.40 24.22 -4.62
CA ARG A 17 3.56 23.45 -3.39
C ARG A 17 4.43 22.23 -3.64
N LEU A 18 4.22 21.56 -4.77
CA LEU A 18 5.05 20.45 -5.21
C LEU A 18 6.51 20.90 -5.35
N LYS A 19 6.78 22.03 -6.00
CA LYS A 19 8.14 22.60 -6.13
C LYS A 19 8.84 22.70 -4.79
N ALA A 20 8.21 23.34 -3.79
CA ALA A 20 8.79 23.52 -2.47
C ALA A 20 9.11 22.17 -1.76
N VAL A 21 8.26 21.16 -1.97
CA VAL A 21 8.51 19.81 -1.44
C VAL A 21 9.68 19.14 -2.14
N LEU A 22 9.82 19.30 -3.46
CA LEU A 22 10.95 18.74 -4.21
C LEU A 22 12.27 19.43 -3.82
N GLU A 23 12.26 20.75 -3.61
CA GLU A 23 13.41 21.49 -3.06
C GLU A 23 13.79 20.97 -1.68
N GLN A 24 12.80 20.74 -0.81
CA GLN A 24 13.04 20.19 0.52
C GLN A 24 13.65 18.78 0.45
N ILE A 25 13.11 17.89 -0.39
CA ILE A 25 13.63 16.52 -0.55
C ILE A 25 15.09 16.55 -1.03
N HIS A 26 15.42 17.46 -1.95
CA HIS A 26 16.77 17.60 -2.47
C HIS A 26 17.77 18.13 -1.43
N GLN A 27 17.34 19.06 -0.56
CA GLN A 27 18.18 19.63 0.48
C GLN A 27 18.34 18.69 1.68
N GLU A 28 17.30 17.94 2.02
CA GLU A 28 17.22 17.04 3.18
C GLU A 28 17.40 15.58 2.74
N ASP A 29 18.56 15.26 2.15
CA ASP A 29 18.92 13.89 1.78
C ASP A 29 18.73 12.94 2.97
N CYS A 30 17.85 11.96 2.82
CA CYS A 30 17.49 11.08 3.92
C CYS A 30 18.62 10.09 4.19
N PRO A 31 18.98 9.84 5.47
CA PRO A 31 20.13 8.99 5.79
C PRO A 31 19.90 7.56 5.32
N GLN A 32 20.91 6.99 4.65
CA GLN A 32 20.92 5.59 4.24
C GLN A 32 20.92 4.68 5.48
N ILE A 33 20.00 3.71 5.52
CA ILE A 33 19.90 2.77 6.63
C ILE A 33 20.81 1.58 6.32
N PRO A 34 21.79 1.26 7.19
CA PRO A 34 22.60 0.06 6.99
C PRO A 34 21.74 -1.19 7.14
N ASN A 35 22.11 -2.25 6.44
CA ASN A 35 21.40 -3.50 6.52
C ASN A 35 21.41 -4.06 7.97
N PRO A 36 20.24 -4.42 8.54
CA PRO A 36 20.18 -4.98 9.88
C PRO A 36 20.82 -6.39 9.92
N PRO A 37 21.27 -6.87 11.11
CA PRO A 37 21.92 -8.17 11.23
C PRO A 37 21.00 -9.29 10.73
N GLY A 38 21.55 -10.16 9.87
CA GLY A 38 20.82 -11.26 9.23
C GLY A 38 20.02 -10.88 7.98
N CYS A 39 20.08 -9.62 7.53
CA CYS A 39 19.48 -9.16 6.29
C CYS A 39 20.56 -8.66 5.33
N THR A 40 20.59 -9.20 4.11
CA THR A 40 21.53 -8.75 3.07
C THR A 40 20.83 -8.08 1.90
N LYS A 41 19.50 -8.20 1.81
CA LYS A 41 18.73 -7.80 0.65
C LYS A 41 18.34 -6.32 0.75
N ARG A 42 18.47 -5.61 -0.35
CA ARG A 42 17.92 -4.26 -0.55
C ARG A 42 17.04 -4.26 -1.80
N ALA A 43 16.08 -3.37 -1.82
CA ALA A 43 15.20 -3.12 -2.95
C ALA A 43 15.02 -1.61 -3.08
N ALA A 44 14.85 -1.13 -4.30
CA ALA A 44 14.66 0.28 -4.59
C ALA A 44 13.43 0.48 -5.48
N VAL A 45 12.72 1.58 -5.27
CA VAL A 45 11.52 1.92 -6.04
C VAL A 45 11.54 3.39 -6.43
N ALA A 46 11.01 3.71 -7.61
CA ALA A 46 10.95 5.05 -8.15
C ALA A 46 9.53 5.64 -8.01
N LEU A 47 9.42 6.75 -7.29
CA LEU A 47 8.27 7.65 -7.30
C LEU A 47 8.48 8.65 -8.44
N VAL A 48 7.93 8.33 -9.61
CA VAL A 48 8.05 9.18 -10.79
C VAL A 48 6.87 10.14 -10.86
N LEU A 49 7.17 11.44 -10.85
CA LEU A 49 6.23 12.53 -10.98
C LEU A 49 6.24 13.08 -12.40
N ARG A 50 5.08 13.47 -12.92
CA ARG A 50 4.98 14.32 -14.12
C ARG A 50 3.94 15.39 -13.91
N ILE A 51 3.98 16.44 -14.72
CA ILE A 51 2.92 17.44 -14.77
C ILE A 51 2.18 17.29 -16.10
N ARG A 52 0.86 17.17 -16.01
CA ARG A 52 -0.03 17.09 -17.16
C ARG A 52 -0.59 18.49 -17.45
N PRO A 53 -0.37 19.06 -18.64
CA PRO A 53 -0.93 20.35 -18.99
C PRO A 53 -2.46 20.26 -19.05
N THR A 54 -3.13 21.31 -18.63
CA THR A 54 -4.57 21.47 -18.83
C THR A 54 -4.88 21.75 -20.31
N TYR A 55 -6.11 21.46 -20.73
CA TYR A 55 -6.56 21.62 -22.12
C TYR A 55 -6.15 22.96 -22.79
N PRO A 56 -6.32 24.15 -22.16
CA PRO A 56 -5.95 25.41 -22.81
C PRO A 56 -4.43 25.58 -22.99
N HIS A 57 -3.61 24.90 -22.18
CA HIS A 57 -2.15 25.01 -22.21
C HIS A 57 -1.46 23.88 -22.99
N GLN A 58 -2.22 22.89 -23.49
CA GLN A 58 -1.67 21.79 -24.27
C GLN A 58 -1.02 22.28 -25.58
N ALA A 59 -1.62 23.26 -26.27
CA ALA A 59 -1.05 23.85 -27.49
C ALA A 59 0.17 24.76 -27.23
N VAL A 60 0.41 25.18 -25.98
CA VAL A 60 1.57 25.99 -25.58
C VAL A 60 2.76 25.09 -25.27
N TYR A 61 2.51 23.90 -24.70
CA TYR A 61 3.53 22.87 -24.45
C TYR A 61 4.30 22.50 -25.72
N ASP A 62 3.59 22.23 -26.82
CA ASP A 62 4.19 21.78 -28.09
C ASP A 62 5.21 22.76 -28.69
N LYS A 63 5.25 24.02 -28.21
CA LYS A 63 6.12 25.08 -28.72
C LYS A 63 7.35 25.37 -27.84
N ASN A 64 7.32 25.04 -26.55
CA ASN A 64 8.31 25.46 -25.56
C ASN A 64 8.96 24.26 -24.85
N GLN A 65 9.65 23.41 -25.61
CA GLN A 65 10.42 22.31 -25.02
C GLN A 65 11.69 22.86 -24.35
N CYS A 66 11.77 22.79 -23.02
CA CYS A 66 13.00 23.08 -22.29
C CYS A 66 13.89 21.83 -22.34
N SER A 67 14.95 21.91 -23.14
CA SER A 67 15.91 20.83 -23.34
C SER A 67 17.20 21.16 -22.59
N SER A 68 17.33 20.68 -21.35
CA SER A 68 18.58 20.09 -20.82
C SER A 68 18.59 20.07 -19.29
N VAL A 69 18.99 18.92 -18.74
CA VAL A 69 19.36 18.70 -17.33
C VAL A 69 20.79 19.19 -17.06
N ALA A 70 21.42 19.89 -18.00
CA ALA A 70 22.82 20.34 -17.90
C ALA A 70 23.03 21.49 -16.89
N GLN A 71 21.96 21.96 -16.24
CA GLN A 71 22.00 23.02 -15.24
C GLN A 71 22.02 22.46 -13.81
N PRO A 72 22.49 23.22 -12.82
CA PRO A 72 22.31 22.88 -11.40
C PRO A 72 20.84 22.56 -11.08
N PHE A 73 20.60 21.63 -10.16
CA PHE A 73 19.25 21.16 -9.79
C PHE A 73 18.26 22.32 -9.57
N GLN A 74 18.67 23.32 -8.79
CA GLN A 74 17.82 24.46 -8.44
C GLN A 74 17.41 25.28 -9.67
N GLU A 75 18.35 25.58 -10.57
CA GLU A 75 18.06 26.33 -11.80
C GLU A 75 17.13 25.53 -12.74
N CYS A 76 17.36 24.22 -12.86
CA CYS A 76 16.52 23.34 -13.66
C CYS A 76 15.08 23.31 -13.12
N LEU A 77 14.94 23.15 -11.80
CA LEU A 77 13.65 23.12 -11.12
C LEU A 77 12.92 24.47 -11.22
N ASP A 78 13.61 25.58 -11.00
CA ASP A 78 13.07 26.94 -11.13
C ASP A 78 12.61 27.20 -12.57
N SER A 79 13.44 26.86 -13.56
CA SER A 79 13.11 26.97 -14.97
C SER A 79 11.87 26.13 -15.32
N PHE A 80 11.81 24.88 -14.88
CA PHE A 80 10.67 24.00 -15.11
C PHE A 80 9.36 24.57 -14.52
N PHE A 81 9.35 24.93 -13.23
CA PHE A 81 8.16 25.46 -12.58
C PHE A 81 7.80 26.90 -12.97
N SER A 82 8.68 27.63 -13.67
CA SER A 82 8.37 28.94 -14.25
C SER A 82 7.47 28.85 -15.49
N GLN A 83 7.38 27.68 -16.12
CA GLN A 83 6.62 27.49 -17.35
C GLN A 83 5.11 27.56 -17.06
N ALA A 84 4.37 28.32 -17.87
CA ALA A 84 2.92 28.54 -17.65
C ALA A 84 2.11 27.24 -17.66
N TRP A 85 2.44 26.27 -18.52
CA TRP A 85 1.75 24.99 -18.58
C TRP A 85 2.02 24.10 -17.36
N VAL A 86 3.16 24.32 -16.67
CA VAL A 86 3.49 23.64 -15.42
C VAL A 86 2.70 24.21 -14.26
N GLN A 87 2.60 25.54 -14.18
CA GLN A 87 1.89 26.23 -13.09
C GLN A 87 0.39 25.92 -13.07
N GLU A 88 -0.20 25.79 -14.25
CA GLU A 88 -1.63 25.46 -14.43
C GLU A 88 -1.86 23.96 -14.72
N GLY A 89 -0.83 23.13 -14.51
CA GLY A 89 -0.87 21.69 -14.80
C GLY A 89 -1.28 20.85 -13.59
N ASP A 90 -1.72 19.62 -13.84
CA ASP A 90 -2.06 18.64 -12.80
C ASP A 90 -0.90 17.67 -12.58
N ALA A 91 -0.40 17.57 -11.35
CA ALA A 91 0.70 16.70 -11.01
C ALA A 91 0.24 15.24 -10.85
N GLU A 92 0.95 14.30 -11.45
CA GLU A 92 0.60 12.88 -11.51
C GLU A 92 1.78 11.99 -11.06
N VAL A 93 1.46 10.82 -10.53
CA VAL A 93 2.41 9.78 -10.13
C VAL A 93 2.22 8.55 -11.01
N LEU A 94 3.32 7.93 -11.43
CA LEU A 94 3.32 6.65 -12.13
C LEU A 94 3.16 5.49 -11.14
N PHE A 95 2.13 4.67 -11.35
CA PHE A 95 1.95 3.40 -10.67
C PHE A 95 1.97 2.25 -11.67
N ILE A 96 2.44 1.09 -11.23
CA ILE A 96 2.31 -0.17 -11.96
C ILE A 96 1.37 -1.13 -11.23
N LYS A 97 0.67 -1.95 -11.99
CA LYS A 97 -0.04 -3.13 -11.51
C LYS A 97 0.81 -4.35 -11.84
N ARG A 98 1.24 -5.07 -10.82
CA ARG A 98 2.07 -6.27 -10.96
C ARG A 98 1.35 -7.36 -11.77
N ALA A 99 2.07 -8.02 -12.66
CA ALA A 99 1.60 -9.18 -13.40
C ALA A 99 1.22 -10.34 -12.47
N ALA A 100 0.25 -11.14 -12.90
CA ALA A 100 -0.15 -12.32 -12.15
C ALA A 100 0.89 -13.43 -12.29
N ARG A 101 1.39 -13.93 -11.16
CA ARG A 101 2.34 -15.04 -11.13
C ARG A 101 1.81 -16.15 -10.22
N VAL A 102 1.87 -17.39 -10.68
CA VAL A 102 1.41 -18.55 -9.90
C VAL A 102 2.22 -18.63 -8.59
N GLY A 103 1.52 -18.59 -7.46
CA GLY A 103 2.15 -18.62 -6.14
C GLY A 103 2.65 -17.25 -5.63
N ASP A 104 2.55 -16.17 -6.42
CA ASP A 104 2.81 -14.82 -5.92
C ASP A 104 1.58 -14.27 -5.18
N ARG A 105 1.78 -14.01 -3.90
CA ARG A 105 0.79 -13.41 -2.99
C ARG A 105 0.49 -11.95 -3.31
N TRP A 106 1.31 -11.29 -4.12
CA TRP A 106 1.18 -9.90 -4.54
C TRP A 106 0.69 -9.73 -5.97
N THR A 107 0.13 -10.80 -6.54
CA THR A 107 -0.50 -10.78 -7.86
C THR A 107 -1.51 -9.62 -7.96
N GLY A 108 -1.32 -8.73 -8.94
CA GLY A 108 -2.22 -7.61 -9.21
C GLY A 108 -2.13 -6.44 -8.22
N HIS A 109 -1.16 -6.43 -7.31
CA HIS A 109 -0.96 -5.33 -6.36
C HIS A 109 -0.41 -4.10 -7.09
N ILE A 110 -0.95 -2.92 -6.73
CA ILE A 110 -0.41 -1.64 -7.16
C ILE A 110 0.91 -1.34 -6.44
N ALA A 111 1.94 -1.03 -7.22
CA ALA A 111 3.27 -0.70 -6.75
C ALA A 111 3.82 0.56 -7.47
N LEU A 112 4.90 1.10 -6.91
CA LEU A 112 5.81 1.96 -7.66
C LEU A 112 6.73 1.05 -8.48
N PRO A 113 7.18 1.47 -9.68
CA PRO A 113 8.18 0.71 -10.43
C PRO A 113 9.46 0.53 -9.60
N GLY A 114 10.08 -0.63 -9.70
CA GLY A 114 11.27 -0.96 -8.92
C GLY A 114 11.36 -2.41 -8.48
N GLY A 115 12.53 -2.78 -7.96
CA GLY A 115 12.83 -4.17 -7.66
C GLY A 115 14.02 -4.35 -6.73
N LYS A 116 14.66 -5.51 -6.81
CA LYS A 116 15.73 -5.89 -5.87
C LYS A 116 17.05 -5.39 -6.40
N ARG A 117 17.91 -4.95 -5.48
CA ARG A 117 19.29 -4.61 -5.82
C ARG A 117 20.05 -5.86 -6.27
N GLU A 118 20.73 -5.73 -7.40
CA GLU A 118 21.66 -6.70 -7.94
C GLU A 118 23.10 -6.35 -7.60
N SER A 119 24.00 -7.32 -7.74
CA SER A 119 25.43 -7.11 -7.49
C SER A 119 26.08 -6.17 -8.51
N ALA A 120 25.47 -6.00 -9.68
CA ALA A 120 25.94 -5.09 -10.72
C ALA A 120 25.53 -3.63 -10.45
N ASP A 121 24.56 -3.39 -9.58
CA ASP A 121 24.07 -2.05 -9.26
C ASP A 121 25.07 -1.31 -8.35
N LEU A 122 25.58 -0.17 -8.84
CA LEU A 122 26.48 0.73 -8.10
C LEU A 122 25.92 1.11 -6.73
N ASP A 123 24.65 1.51 -6.69
CA ASP A 123 23.93 1.88 -5.49
C ASP A 123 22.43 1.58 -5.61
N ASP A 124 21.66 1.98 -4.60
CA ASP A 124 20.21 1.77 -4.58
C ASP A 124 19.49 2.70 -5.59
N ARG A 125 20.08 3.83 -5.99
CA ARG A 125 19.54 4.74 -7.04
C ARG A 125 19.60 4.06 -8.40
N ALA A 126 20.78 3.54 -8.76
CA ALA A 126 21.00 2.76 -9.98
C ALA A 126 20.05 1.57 -10.08
N THR A 127 19.75 0.92 -8.95
CA THR A 127 18.74 -0.15 -8.88
C THR A 127 17.37 0.36 -9.31
N SER A 128 16.92 1.53 -8.78
CA SER A 128 15.60 2.07 -9.14
C SER A 128 15.51 2.52 -10.60
N SER A 129 16.58 3.09 -11.17
CA SER A 129 16.66 3.44 -12.59
C SER A 129 16.61 2.21 -13.49
N ARG A 130 17.42 1.19 -13.20
CA ARG A 130 17.45 -0.08 -13.95
C ARG A 130 16.08 -0.76 -13.95
N GLU A 131 15.52 -1.00 -12.77
CA GLU A 131 14.24 -1.70 -12.61
C GLU A 131 13.09 -0.91 -13.27
N THR A 132 13.06 0.42 -13.16
CA THR A 132 12.04 1.24 -13.83
C THR A 132 12.12 1.12 -15.35
N ARG A 133 13.33 1.11 -15.90
CA ARG A 133 13.58 0.92 -17.33
C ARG A 133 13.17 -0.48 -17.78
N GLU A 134 13.50 -1.53 -17.03
CA GLU A 134 13.11 -2.91 -17.33
C GLU A 134 11.59 -3.08 -17.31
N GLU A 135 10.92 -2.61 -16.25
CA GLU A 135 9.49 -2.81 -16.04
C GLU A 135 8.60 -1.96 -16.98
N THR A 136 9.02 -0.72 -17.27
CA THR A 136 8.17 0.28 -17.94
C THR A 136 8.77 0.90 -19.21
N GLY A 137 10.05 0.65 -19.50
CA GLY A 137 10.78 1.32 -20.59
C GLY A 137 11.18 2.76 -20.32
N LEU A 138 10.77 3.34 -19.18
CA LEU A 138 11.06 4.73 -18.85
C LEU A 138 12.51 4.87 -18.38
N GLU A 139 13.27 5.74 -19.05
CA GLU A 139 14.67 6.01 -18.71
C GLU A 139 14.77 7.20 -17.74
N LEU A 140 15.03 6.88 -16.46
CA LEU A 140 15.15 7.87 -15.39
C LEU A 140 16.48 8.66 -15.44
N ASP A 141 17.53 8.07 -16.01
CA ASP A 141 18.85 8.69 -16.12
C ASP A 141 19.00 9.54 -17.41
N SER A 142 17.88 9.88 -18.05
CA SER A 142 17.83 10.67 -19.28
C SER A 142 17.73 12.18 -19.01
N GLU A 143 17.99 12.99 -20.02
CA GLU A 143 17.79 14.46 -19.96
C GLU A 143 16.33 14.91 -19.81
N HIS A 144 15.39 13.97 -19.75
CA HIS A 144 13.96 14.24 -19.58
C HIS A 144 13.48 14.01 -18.14
N CYS A 145 14.35 13.51 -17.27
CA CYS A 145 14.05 13.20 -15.89
C CYS A 145 15.08 13.89 -14.98
N LEU A 146 14.58 14.51 -13.92
CA LEU A 146 15.39 15.09 -12.85
C LEU A 146 15.32 14.18 -11.63
N GLU A 147 16.45 13.65 -11.18
CA GLU A 147 16.54 13.00 -9.87
C GLU A 147 16.42 14.07 -8.78
N VAL A 148 15.48 13.88 -7.87
CA VAL A 148 15.20 14.84 -6.80
C VAL A 148 15.95 14.47 -5.52
N GLY A 149 15.83 13.21 -5.10
CA GLY A 149 16.41 12.71 -3.86
C GLY A 149 15.70 11.45 -3.39
N ASN A 150 15.94 11.05 -2.14
CA ASN A 150 15.32 9.87 -1.54
C ASN A 150 14.26 10.23 -0.50
N LEU A 151 13.26 9.36 -0.40
CA LEU A 151 12.38 9.32 0.76
C LEU A 151 12.97 8.33 1.78
N PRO A 152 12.59 8.42 3.06
CA PRO A 152 13.19 7.58 4.08
C PRO A 152 13.02 6.08 3.86
N GLU A 153 14.16 5.39 4.01
CA GLU A 153 14.27 3.96 3.83
C GLU A 153 13.51 3.18 4.90
N ARG A 154 13.10 1.96 4.53
CA ARG A 154 12.20 1.15 5.33
C ARG A 154 12.73 -0.26 5.51
N ILE A 155 12.86 -0.68 6.76
CA ILE A 155 13.13 -2.10 7.05
C ILE A 155 11.82 -2.88 6.88
N ILE A 156 11.83 -3.81 5.93
CA ILE A 156 10.76 -4.77 5.70
C ILE A 156 11.04 -6.02 6.53
N LYS A 157 10.09 -6.44 7.37
CA LYS A 157 10.20 -7.64 8.21
C LYS A 157 9.33 -8.80 7.70
N SER A 158 9.59 -9.99 8.21
CA SER A 158 8.78 -11.17 7.93
C SER A 158 7.37 -11.04 8.49
N PRO A 159 6.43 -11.87 8.02
CA PRO A 159 5.14 -12.00 8.67
C PRO A 159 5.37 -12.28 10.17
N TRP A 160 4.72 -11.52 11.05
CA TRP A 160 4.93 -11.53 12.52
C TRP A 160 6.26 -10.94 13.01
N GLY A 161 7.02 -10.19 12.21
CA GLY A 161 8.01 -9.22 12.69
C GLY A 161 9.28 -9.75 13.30
N LYS A 162 9.52 -11.06 13.18
CA LYS A 162 10.61 -11.74 13.84
C LYS A 162 11.95 -11.52 13.16
N THR A 163 11.97 -11.35 11.84
CA THR A 163 13.21 -11.26 11.06
C THR A 163 13.13 -10.16 10.00
N PRO A 164 14.16 -9.32 9.85
CA PRO A 164 14.26 -8.43 8.70
C PRO A 164 14.40 -9.25 7.41
N LEU A 165 13.71 -8.84 6.35
CA LEU A 165 13.72 -9.47 5.03
C LEU A 165 14.53 -8.67 4.02
N MET A 166 14.35 -7.35 4.00
CA MET A 166 15.05 -6.41 3.12
C MET A 166 14.95 -4.97 3.65
N VAL A 167 15.80 -4.08 3.13
CA VAL A 167 15.62 -2.63 3.22
C VAL A 167 15.03 -2.12 1.90
N LEU A 168 13.95 -1.35 1.97
CA LEU A 168 13.28 -0.75 0.82
C LEU A 168 13.62 0.74 0.73
N CYS A 169 14.12 1.17 -0.42
CA CYS A 169 14.71 2.48 -0.66
C CYS A 169 13.89 3.24 -1.73
N PRO A 170 13.01 4.17 -1.33
CA PRO A 170 12.24 4.97 -2.26
C PRO A 170 13.02 6.20 -2.77
N PHE A 171 13.03 6.42 -4.08
CA PHE A 171 13.63 7.59 -4.74
C PHE A 171 12.58 8.39 -5.51
N VAL A 172 12.76 9.71 -5.59
CA VAL A 172 11.82 10.64 -6.25
C VAL A 172 12.45 11.18 -7.53
N TYR A 173 11.68 11.11 -8.62
CA TYR A 173 12.07 11.58 -9.94
C TYR A 173 10.99 12.51 -10.49
N LEU A 174 11.39 13.56 -11.19
CA LEU A 174 10.50 14.50 -11.87
C LEU A 174 10.73 14.44 -13.38
N ALA A 175 9.71 14.05 -14.14
CA ALA A 175 9.70 14.20 -15.58
C ALA A 175 9.55 15.68 -15.95
N LEU A 176 10.53 16.18 -16.71
CA LEU A 176 10.61 17.57 -17.17
C LEU A 176 9.79 17.84 -18.44
N ARG A 177 9.14 16.80 -18.97
CA ARG A 177 8.35 16.81 -20.20
C ARG A 177 7.03 16.09 -19.98
N HIS A 178 5.97 16.57 -20.62
CA HIS A 178 4.69 15.88 -20.65
C HIS A 178 4.65 14.78 -21.73
N ASP A 179 5.26 15.02 -22.89
CA ASP A 179 5.31 14.11 -24.05
C ASP A 179 6.40 13.02 -23.90
N LEU A 180 6.41 12.35 -22.75
CA LEU A 180 7.32 11.22 -22.55
C LEU A 180 7.11 10.15 -23.63
N PRO A 181 8.18 9.46 -24.07
CA PRO A 181 8.05 8.29 -24.92
C PRO A 181 7.02 7.30 -24.35
N PRO A 182 6.20 6.66 -25.20
CA PRO A 182 5.23 5.68 -24.73
C PRO A 182 5.91 4.59 -23.89
N LEU A 183 5.33 4.27 -22.74
CA LEU A 183 5.84 3.22 -21.85
C LEU A 183 5.83 1.87 -22.58
N THR A 184 6.86 1.06 -22.38
CA THR A 184 6.96 -0.31 -22.90
C THR A 184 6.97 -1.28 -21.72
N LEU A 185 5.81 -1.88 -21.42
CA LEU A 185 5.63 -2.71 -20.23
C LEU A 185 6.19 -4.11 -20.42
N GLN A 186 6.97 -4.59 -19.45
CA GLN A 186 7.46 -5.97 -19.46
C GLN A 186 6.34 -6.95 -19.05
N PRO A 187 5.87 -7.87 -19.93
CA PRO A 187 4.69 -8.70 -19.66
C PRO A 187 4.80 -9.64 -18.46
N SER A 188 6.01 -10.07 -18.12
CA SER A 188 6.24 -10.96 -16.97
C SER A 188 6.19 -10.24 -15.63
N GLU A 189 6.51 -8.94 -15.59
CA GLU A 189 6.59 -8.09 -14.38
C GLU A 189 5.31 -7.27 -14.17
N VAL A 190 4.83 -6.64 -15.26
CA VAL A 190 3.84 -5.56 -15.22
C VAL A 190 2.66 -5.89 -16.11
N HIS A 191 1.47 -5.93 -15.50
CA HIS A 191 0.20 -6.09 -16.21
C HIS A 191 -0.26 -4.77 -16.83
N SER A 192 -0.16 -3.67 -16.09
CA SER A 192 -0.58 -2.35 -16.54
C SER A 192 0.14 -1.24 -15.80
N ALA A 193 0.22 -0.06 -16.41
CA ALA A 193 0.78 1.15 -15.82
C ALA A 193 -0.26 2.28 -15.84
N HIS A 194 -0.23 3.14 -14.83
CA HIS A 194 -1.29 4.08 -14.53
C HIS A 194 -0.72 5.40 -14.03
N TRP A 195 -0.99 6.50 -14.74
CA TRP A 195 -0.72 7.84 -14.23
C TRP A 195 -1.90 8.33 -13.41
N VAL A 196 -1.66 8.73 -12.16
CA VAL A 196 -2.70 9.09 -11.21
C VAL A 196 -2.42 10.46 -10.62
N ALA A 197 -3.40 11.36 -10.70
CA ALA A 197 -3.29 12.73 -10.18
C ALA A 197 -3.13 12.77 -8.65
N LEU A 198 -2.22 13.62 -8.16
CA LEU A 198 -1.94 13.83 -6.73
C LEU A 198 -3.19 14.29 -5.98
N ARG A 199 -4.01 15.16 -6.57
CA ARG A 199 -5.30 15.58 -5.98
C ARG A 199 -6.24 14.39 -5.73
N GLY A 200 -6.21 13.38 -6.58
CA GLY A 200 -6.98 12.14 -6.39
C GLY A 200 -6.45 11.35 -5.20
N LEU A 201 -5.13 11.27 -5.05
CA LEU A 201 -4.51 10.60 -3.90
C LEU A 201 -4.79 11.32 -2.57
N LEU A 202 -5.03 12.64 -2.59
CA LEU A 202 -5.40 13.43 -1.41
C LEU A 202 -6.91 13.34 -1.11
N ALA A 203 -7.77 13.12 -2.12
CA ALA A 203 -9.22 13.15 -1.99
C ALA A 203 -9.78 12.15 -0.94
N PRO A 204 -10.53 12.62 0.07
CA PRO A 204 -11.18 11.75 1.06
C PRO A 204 -12.24 10.80 0.45
N SER A 205 -12.86 11.20 -0.66
CA SER A 205 -13.88 10.39 -1.35
C SER A 205 -13.32 9.13 -2.00
N LEU A 206 -12.01 9.06 -2.24
CA LEU A 206 -11.34 7.90 -2.84
C LEU A 206 -10.76 6.95 -1.80
N ARG A 207 -10.99 7.20 -0.50
CA ARG A 207 -10.58 6.28 0.56
C ARG A 207 -11.43 5.02 0.52
N THR A 208 -10.76 3.88 0.61
CA THR A 208 -11.38 2.56 0.60
C THR A 208 -10.69 1.64 1.59
N VAL A 209 -11.18 0.41 1.69
CA VAL A 209 -10.60 -0.64 2.51
C VAL A 209 -10.27 -1.85 1.66
N GLU A 210 -9.06 -2.36 1.81
CA GLU A 210 -8.61 -3.59 1.17
C GLU A 210 -8.82 -4.78 2.10
N ARG A 211 -9.26 -5.93 1.56
CA ARG A 211 -9.56 -7.13 2.34
C ARG A 211 -8.46 -8.17 2.16
N TRP A 212 -7.62 -8.32 3.16
CA TRP A 212 -6.59 -9.34 3.17
C TRP A 212 -7.01 -10.60 3.92
N ASP A 213 -6.69 -11.77 3.35
CA ASP A 213 -6.90 -13.06 3.99
C ASP A 213 -5.65 -13.52 4.74
N LEU A 214 -5.73 -13.59 6.07
CA LEU A 214 -4.62 -14.00 6.94
C LEU A 214 -4.19 -15.45 6.73
N SER A 215 -5.05 -16.31 6.19
CA SER A 215 -4.69 -17.69 5.85
C SER A 215 -3.60 -17.76 4.77
N LYS A 216 -3.55 -16.75 3.87
CA LYS A 216 -2.53 -16.63 2.81
C LYS A 216 -1.16 -16.19 3.35
N GLY A 217 -1.09 -15.69 4.59
CA GLY A 217 0.14 -15.18 5.20
C GLY A 217 1.16 -16.25 5.62
N SER A 218 0.76 -17.53 5.69
CA SER A 218 1.64 -18.64 6.06
C SER A 218 1.41 -19.87 5.15
N PRO A 219 2.10 -19.95 4.00
CA PRO A 219 1.88 -21.00 3.01
C PRO A 219 2.26 -22.41 3.51
N ARG A 220 2.97 -22.50 4.64
CA ARG A 220 3.33 -23.78 5.29
C ARG A 220 2.19 -24.41 6.10
N LYS A 221 1.05 -23.73 6.25
CA LYS A 221 -0.11 -24.28 6.96
C LYS A 221 -0.88 -25.22 6.03
N GLY A 222 -1.12 -26.44 6.50
CA GLY A 222 -1.99 -27.39 5.81
C GLY A 222 -3.40 -26.83 5.60
N TYR A 223 -4.10 -27.41 4.63
CA TYR A 223 -5.41 -26.97 4.17
C TYR A 223 -6.43 -26.71 5.31
N VAL A 224 -6.53 -27.63 6.27
CA VAL A 224 -7.42 -27.49 7.45
C VAL A 224 -7.08 -26.27 8.31
N ALA A 225 -5.79 -26.01 8.52
CA ALA A 225 -5.36 -24.86 9.32
C ALA A 225 -5.65 -23.52 8.64
N GLN A 226 -5.62 -23.47 7.29
CA GLN A 226 -6.02 -22.30 6.53
C GLN A 226 -7.53 -22.05 6.68
N MET A 227 -8.35 -23.09 6.52
CA MET A 227 -9.79 -23.03 6.70
C MET A 227 -10.15 -22.54 8.12
N LEU A 228 -9.54 -23.11 9.16
CA LEU A 228 -9.76 -22.68 10.55
C LEU A 228 -9.33 -21.23 10.78
N THR A 229 -8.20 -20.81 10.22
CA THR A 229 -7.73 -19.41 10.34
C THR A 229 -8.73 -18.46 9.70
N ARG A 230 -9.26 -18.79 8.52
CA ARG A 230 -10.25 -17.98 7.80
C ARG A 230 -11.59 -17.94 8.52
N ALA A 231 -12.09 -19.08 8.97
CA ALA A 231 -13.36 -19.18 9.70
C ALA A 231 -13.33 -18.37 11.01
N THR A 232 -12.16 -18.29 11.65
CA THR A 232 -12.01 -17.60 12.93
C THR A 232 -11.66 -16.13 12.79
N ALA A 233 -10.59 -15.79 12.08
CA ALA A 233 -10.12 -14.40 11.97
C ALA A 233 -10.92 -13.59 10.93
N GLY A 234 -11.59 -14.25 9.98
CA GLY A 234 -12.17 -13.59 8.82
C GLY A 234 -11.10 -12.88 7.99
N TYR A 235 -11.48 -11.75 7.38
CA TYR A 235 -10.55 -10.88 6.67
C TYR A 235 -9.96 -9.82 7.59
N MET A 236 -8.72 -9.44 7.31
CA MET A 236 -8.11 -8.25 7.84
C MET A 236 -8.32 -7.10 6.86
N LEU A 237 -8.87 -6.00 7.35
CA LEU A 237 -9.17 -4.79 6.59
C LEU A 237 -8.01 -3.82 6.74
N PHE A 238 -7.43 -3.40 5.62
CA PHE A 238 -6.39 -2.38 5.55
C PHE A 238 -6.94 -1.12 4.90
N GLY A 239 -6.37 0.03 5.26
CA GLY A 239 -6.66 1.27 4.55
C GLY A 239 -6.15 1.18 3.12
N GLY A 240 -6.90 1.75 2.18
CA GLY A 240 -6.51 1.85 0.79
C GLY A 240 -7.01 3.14 0.14
N ILE A 241 -6.46 3.44 -1.02
CA ILE A 241 -6.90 4.54 -1.89
C ILE A 241 -7.31 3.92 -3.22
N LYS A 242 -8.55 4.16 -3.65
CA LYS A 242 -8.99 3.81 -4.98
C LYS A 242 -8.35 4.77 -5.97
N LEU A 243 -7.58 4.25 -6.91
CA LEU A 243 -6.90 5.05 -7.92
C LEU A 243 -7.86 5.35 -9.07
N ILE A 244 -7.85 6.60 -9.50
CA ILE A 244 -8.52 7.06 -10.72
C ILE A 244 -7.42 7.56 -11.65
N PRO A 245 -6.95 6.71 -12.59
CA PRO A 245 -5.91 7.11 -13.50
C PRO A 245 -6.43 8.05 -14.58
N THR A 246 -5.61 9.02 -14.96
CA THR A 246 -5.84 9.89 -16.11
C THR A 246 -5.40 9.21 -17.40
N GLU A 247 -4.38 8.35 -17.32
CA GLU A 247 -3.84 7.57 -18.41
C GLU A 247 -3.52 6.16 -17.91
N SER A 248 -3.89 5.16 -18.70
CA SER A 248 -3.63 3.75 -18.38
C SER A 248 -3.13 3.02 -19.60
N LEU A 249 -2.00 2.33 -19.46
CA LEU A 249 -1.46 1.43 -20.45
C LEU A 249 -1.59 0.01 -19.95
N TYR A 250 -2.15 -0.87 -20.77
CA TYR A 250 -2.32 -2.28 -20.45
C TYR A 250 -1.46 -3.13 -21.37
N ASN A 251 -0.83 -4.16 -20.80
CA ASN A 251 -0.05 -5.11 -21.57
C ASN A 251 -0.97 -6.17 -22.19
N SER A 252 -1.07 -6.17 -23.52
CA SER A 252 -1.91 -7.15 -24.23
C SER A 252 -1.38 -8.59 -24.14
N ALA A 253 -0.09 -8.77 -23.86
CA ALA A 253 0.55 -10.07 -23.72
C ALA A 253 0.49 -10.61 -22.28
N ALA A 254 -0.02 -9.84 -21.32
CA ALA A 254 -0.15 -10.29 -19.94
C ALA A 254 -1.26 -11.35 -19.79
N SER A 255 -1.03 -12.34 -18.93
CA SER A 255 -2.02 -13.38 -18.63
C SER A 255 -3.26 -12.76 -17.99
N GLY A 256 -4.43 -13.01 -18.57
CA GLY A 256 -5.71 -12.48 -18.08
C GLY A 256 -6.18 -11.17 -18.75
N PHE A 257 -5.40 -10.60 -19.69
CA PHE A 257 -5.79 -9.38 -20.41
C PHE A 257 -7.14 -9.52 -21.14
N ILE A 258 -7.34 -10.65 -21.84
CA ILE A 258 -8.64 -11.02 -22.41
C ILE A 258 -9.33 -11.97 -21.40
N PRO A 259 -10.51 -11.62 -20.88
CA PRO A 259 -11.28 -12.53 -20.04
C PRO A 259 -11.61 -13.79 -20.84
N GLU A 260 -11.15 -14.96 -20.36
CA GLU A 260 -11.57 -16.23 -20.93
C GLU A 260 -13.08 -16.40 -20.74
N THR A 261 -13.82 -16.61 -21.84
CA THR A 261 -15.24 -16.95 -21.79
C THR A 261 -15.36 -18.35 -21.18
N ARG A 262 -15.72 -18.43 -19.90
CA ARG A 262 -16.07 -19.72 -19.29
C ARG A 262 -17.30 -20.29 -20.00
N SER A 263 -17.15 -21.48 -20.59
CA SER A 263 -18.30 -22.34 -20.92
C SER A 263 -19.15 -22.55 -19.65
N PRO A 264 -20.49 -22.52 -19.74
CA PRO A 264 -21.35 -22.71 -18.58
C PRO A 264 -21.06 -24.09 -17.98
N ALA A 265 -20.54 -24.12 -16.75
CA ALA A 265 -20.21 -25.34 -16.04
C ALA A 265 -21.47 -26.20 -15.84
N THR A 266 -21.33 -27.52 -15.97
CA THR A 266 -22.41 -28.45 -15.64
C THR A 266 -22.75 -28.39 -14.15
N TRP A 267 -24.02 -28.64 -13.77
CA TRP A 267 -24.54 -28.41 -12.40
C TRP A 267 -23.70 -29.11 -11.30
N THR A 268 -23.17 -30.30 -11.61
CA THR A 268 -22.29 -31.11 -10.75
C THR A 268 -20.89 -30.51 -10.58
N GLU A 269 -20.31 -29.93 -11.64
CA GLU A 269 -19.04 -29.20 -11.56
C GLU A 269 -19.20 -27.92 -10.75
N SER A 270 -20.33 -27.21 -10.88
CA SER A 270 -20.63 -26.02 -10.07
C SER A 270 -20.86 -26.32 -8.60
N ALA A 271 -21.46 -27.47 -8.23
CA ALA A 271 -21.63 -27.85 -6.83
C ALA A 271 -20.27 -28.24 -6.18
N ASN A 272 -19.45 -29.01 -6.89
CA ASN A 272 -18.09 -29.34 -6.43
C ASN A 272 -17.18 -28.12 -6.42
N LEU A 273 -17.31 -27.20 -7.38
CA LEU A 273 -16.66 -25.88 -7.31
C LEU A 273 -17.17 -25.11 -6.11
N MET A 274 -18.48 -24.97 -5.87
CA MET A 274 -19.01 -24.21 -4.73
C MET A 274 -18.51 -24.75 -3.39
N ILE A 275 -18.51 -26.07 -3.21
CA ILE A 275 -17.96 -26.73 -2.03
C ILE A 275 -16.47 -26.41 -1.96
N ARG A 276 -15.70 -26.74 -3.00
CA ARG A 276 -14.27 -26.44 -3.06
C ARG A 276 -13.97 -24.96 -2.85
N ASN A 277 -14.77 -24.02 -3.33
CA ASN A 277 -14.61 -22.57 -3.25
C ASN A 277 -14.97 -22.02 -1.86
N ALA A 278 -15.99 -22.61 -1.21
CA ALA A 278 -16.27 -22.38 0.19
C ALA A 278 -15.12 -22.87 1.09
N PHE A 279 -14.38 -23.88 0.63
CA PHE A 279 -13.32 -24.57 1.34
C PHE A 279 -11.89 -24.04 1.01
N THR A 280 -11.57 -23.66 -0.22
CA THR A 280 -10.25 -23.23 -0.72
C THR A 280 -10.18 -21.73 -0.96
N GLY A 281 -11.28 -21.00 -0.80
CA GLY A 281 -11.41 -19.64 -1.32
C GLY A 281 -11.68 -19.69 -2.83
N ASP A 282 -12.74 -18.99 -3.23
CA ASP A 282 -13.30 -19.00 -4.58
C ASP A 282 -12.35 -18.35 -5.63
N PRO A 283 -12.19 -18.94 -6.83
CA PRO A 283 -11.55 -18.33 -8.01
C PRO A 283 -12.24 -17.07 -8.53
N THR A 284 -13.40 -16.67 -8.02
CA THR A 284 -14.09 -15.41 -8.39
C THR A 284 -13.32 -14.14 -8.01
N GLN A 285 -12.34 -14.21 -7.09
CA GLN A 285 -11.45 -13.07 -6.85
C GLN A 285 -10.57 -12.73 -8.05
N HIS A 286 -10.26 -13.67 -8.95
CA HIS A 286 -9.38 -13.39 -10.08
C HIS A 286 -10.05 -12.61 -11.23
N VAL A 287 -11.39 -12.57 -11.30
CA VAL A 287 -12.10 -11.91 -12.41
C VAL A 287 -12.62 -10.53 -12.01
N GLU A 288 -13.01 -10.30 -10.74
CA GLU A 288 -13.44 -8.97 -10.27
C GLU A 288 -12.31 -8.06 -9.75
N ASN A 289 -11.25 -8.60 -9.13
CA ASN A 289 -10.09 -7.79 -8.71
C ASN A 289 -9.25 -7.29 -9.89
N ASP A 290 -9.49 -7.76 -11.12
CA ASP A 290 -8.62 -7.41 -12.23
C ASP A 290 -8.76 -5.93 -12.66
N ARG A 291 -9.81 -5.24 -12.19
CA ARG A 291 -10.05 -3.82 -12.50
C ARG A 291 -9.97 -2.87 -11.31
N SER A 292 -9.95 -3.36 -10.08
CA SER A 292 -9.88 -2.47 -8.92
C SER A 292 -8.44 -2.04 -8.66
N LEU A 293 -8.08 -0.85 -9.14
CA LEU A 293 -6.81 -0.20 -8.83
C LEU A 293 -6.88 0.36 -7.40
N VAL A 294 -6.44 -0.41 -6.42
CA VAL A 294 -6.39 0.01 -5.02
C VAL A 294 -4.94 0.08 -4.57
N LEU A 295 -4.52 1.26 -4.13
CA LEU A 295 -3.23 1.49 -3.48
C LEU A 295 -3.36 1.19 -1.99
N TRP A 296 -2.64 0.19 -1.52
CA TRP A 296 -2.57 -0.24 -0.12
C TRP A 296 -1.19 -0.87 0.15
N GLY A 297 -0.87 -1.20 1.41
CA GLY A 297 0.39 -1.89 1.73
C GLY A 297 1.63 -0.99 1.62
N LEU A 298 2.81 -1.58 1.40
CA LEU A 298 4.10 -0.86 1.44
C LEU A 298 4.11 0.43 0.60
N THR A 299 3.57 0.36 -0.61
CA THR A 299 3.48 1.47 -1.56
C THR A 299 2.60 2.60 -1.04
N MET A 300 1.44 2.28 -0.44
CA MET A 300 0.61 3.31 0.23
C MET A 300 1.36 3.96 1.37
N GLY A 301 2.19 3.20 2.09
CA GLY A 301 3.03 3.76 3.12
C GLY A 301 4.05 4.78 2.57
N ILE A 302 4.71 4.49 1.44
CA ILE A 302 5.65 5.43 0.80
C ILE A 302 4.90 6.68 0.35
N MET A 303 3.75 6.50 -0.30
CA MET A 303 2.91 7.62 -0.72
C MET A 303 2.40 8.44 0.47
N ALA A 304 2.11 7.82 1.61
CA ALA A 304 1.69 8.55 2.82
C ALA A 304 2.77 9.53 3.28
N ASP A 305 4.04 9.10 3.29
CA ASP A 305 5.16 9.98 3.65
C ASP A 305 5.27 11.17 2.68
N PHE A 306 5.19 10.90 1.37
CA PHE A 306 5.27 11.95 0.35
C PHE A 306 4.06 12.92 0.41
N LEU A 307 2.85 12.39 0.55
CA LEU A 307 1.62 13.19 0.64
C LEU A 307 1.56 14.00 1.93
N GLU A 308 2.16 13.53 3.02
CA GLU A 308 2.31 14.28 4.27
C GLU A 308 3.21 15.51 4.10
N MET A 309 4.25 15.42 3.25
CA MET A 309 5.06 16.60 2.89
C MET A 309 4.26 17.61 2.07
N LEU A 310 3.32 17.17 1.23
CA LEU A 310 2.47 18.04 0.42
C LEU A 310 1.38 18.74 1.23
N ASP A 311 0.73 18.04 2.15
CA ASP A 311 -0.40 18.54 2.95
C ASP A 311 0.00 18.78 4.43
N ILE A 312 0.53 19.98 4.71
CA ILE A 312 1.02 20.40 6.05
C ILE A 312 -0.07 20.30 7.15
N HIS A 313 -1.36 20.18 6.81
CA HIS A 313 -2.46 20.36 7.77
C HIS A 313 -3.51 19.25 7.84
N GLY A 314 -3.40 18.12 7.13
CA GLY A 314 -4.55 17.19 7.00
C GLY A 314 -4.32 15.68 6.97
N THR A 315 -3.10 15.18 6.75
CA THR A 315 -2.89 13.75 6.43
C THR A 315 -3.10 12.77 7.59
N SER A 316 -3.06 13.22 8.85
CA SER A 316 -3.37 12.37 10.01
C SER A 316 -4.80 11.80 9.97
N LYS A 317 -5.73 12.47 9.27
CA LYS A 317 -7.11 11.99 9.04
C LYS A 317 -7.23 10.95 7.94
N LEU A 318 -6.18 10.75 7.14
CA LEU A 318 -6.14 9.78 6.04
C LEU A 318 -5.79 8.37 6.52
N TRP A 319 -5.42 8.24 7.79
CA TRP A 319 -4.98 6.98 8.37
C TRP A 319 -6.14 6.09 8.79
N TYR A 320 -6.12 4.84 8.33
CA TYR A 320 -7.07 3.82 8.73
C TYR A 320 -6.37 2.72 9.54
N TRP A 321 -6.81 2.53 10.78
CA TRP A 321 -6.30 1.48 11.65
C TRP A 321 -6.76 0.10 11.15
N PRO A 322 -5.84 -0.85 10.90
CA PRO A 322 -6.22 -2.18 10.45
C PRO A 322 -7.14 -2.87 11.43
N GLN A 323 -8.18 -3.55 10.95
CA GLN A 323 -9.18 -4.19 11.80
C GLN A 323 -9.69 -5.50 11.19
N PHE A 324 -10.23 -6.40 12.01
CA PHE A 324 -10.82 -7.63 11.51
C PHE A 324 -12.22 -7.41 10.95
N SER A 325 -12.66 -8.28 10.04
CA SER A 325 -14.02 -8.25 9.48
C SER A 325 -15.10 -8.59 10.52
N PRO A 326 -14.95 -9.61 11.37
CA PRO A 326 -15.97 -9.96 12.37
C PRO A 326 -16.15 -8.88 13.45
N TRP A 327 -17.41 -8.61 13.80
CA TRP A 327 -17.78 -7.52 14.72
C TRP A 327 -17.23 -7.71 16.13
N ASP A 328 -17.22 -8.94 16.63
CA ASP A 328 -16.76 -9.29 17.97
C ASP A 328 -15.25 -9.06 18.12
N LEU A 329 -14.48 -9.43 17.09
CA LEU A 329 -13.06 -9.09 16.99
C LEU A 329 -12.83 -7.58 16.95
N ARG A 330 -13.65 -6.81 16.23
CA ARG A 330 -13.55 -5.35 16.21
C ARG A 330 -13.75 -4.75 17.60
N VAL A 331 -14.72 -5.25 18.36
CA VAL A 331 -14.97 -4.78 19.74
C VAL A 331 -13.77 -5.09 20.63
N VAL A 332 -13.22 -6.30 20.57
CA VAL A 332 -12.04 -6.68 21.38
C VAL A 332 -10.82 -5.84 20.98
N VAL A 333 -10.58 -5.63 19.68
CA VAL A 333 -9.50 -4.75 19.19
C VAL A 333 -9.71 -3.33 19.70
N MET A 334 -10.92 -2.78 19.59
CA MET A 334 -11.25 -1.44 20.08
C MET A 334 -10.92 -1.30 21.56
N LEU A 335 -11.33 -2.25 22.40
CA LEU A 335 -11.05 -2.22 23.85
C LEU A 335 -9.55 -2.32 24.15
N LEU A 336 -8.83 -3.26 23.54
CA LEU A 336 -7.40 -3.46 23.79
C LEU A 336 -6.51 -2.35 23.22
N THR A 337 -6.99 -1.63 22.21
CA THR A 337 -6.21 -0.58 21.52
C THR A 337 -6.66 0.84 21.86
N TYR A 338 -7.76 1.04 22.60
CA TYR A 338 -8.31 2.36 22.92
C TYR A 338 -7.27 3.34 23.49
N ARG A 339 -6.58 2.94 24.58
CA ARG A 339 -5.55 3.78 25.21
C ARG A 339 -4.33 3.94 24.32
N PHE A 340 -3.95 2.89 23.59
CA PHE A 340 -2.80 2.91 22.71
C PHE A 340 -2.98 3.86 21.53
N ARG A 341 -4.14 3.82 20.86
CA ARG A 341 -4.48 4.74 19.76
C ARG A 341 -4.47 6.19 20.25
N SER A 342 -5.01 6.44 21.44
CA SER A 342 -5.04 7.78 22.04
C SER A 342 -3.62 8.31 22.31
N GLN A 343 -2.73 7.46 22.86
CA GLN A 343 -1.32 7.81 23.11
C GLN A 343 -0.55 8.07 21.80
N LYS A 344 -0.73 7.20 20.79
CA LYS A 344 -0.05 7.34 19.50
C LYS A 344 -0.51 8.57 18.71
N LEU A 345 -1.77 8.96 18.82
CA LEU A 345 -2.27 10.20 18.22
C LEU A 345 -1.66 11.46 18.87
N GLN A 346 -1.43 11.42 20.19
CA GLN A 346 -0.73 12.50 20.90
C GLN A 346 0.74 12.58 20.51
N GLU A 347 1.42 11.43 20.39
CA GLU A 347 2.81 11.34 19.93
C GLU A 347 2.96 11.92 18.52
N LEU A 348 2.09 11.50 17.59
CA LEU A 348 2.03 12.06 16.23
C LEU A 348 1.89 13.59 16.23
N THR A 349 0.94 14.11 17.01
CA THR A 349 0.70 15.56 17.10
C THR A 349 1.93 16.30 17.65
N ALA A 350 2.64 15.70 18.60
CA ALA A 350 3.86 16.27 19.18
C ALA A 350 5.04 16.23 18.19
N THR A 351 5.18 15.16 17.40
CA THR A 351 6.23 15.03 16.38
C THR A 351 6.00 16.00 15.22
N ILE A 352 4.75 16.19 14.77
CA ILE A 352 4.41 17.21 13.76
C ILE A 352 4.78 18.61 14.26
N ALA A 353 4.61 18.89 15.55
CA ALA A 353 4.98 20.18 16.13
C ALA A 353 6.50 20.41 16.24
N ARG A 354 7.34 19.36 16.18
CA ARG A 354 8.80 19.42 16.27
C ARG A 354 9.46 18.30 15.45
N PRO A 355 9.71 18.49 14.15
CA PRO A 355 10.40 17.49 13.32
C PRO A 355 11.84 17.28 13.80
N ARG A 356 12.29 16.02 13.92
CA ARG A 356 13.69 15.66 14.20
C ARG A 356 14.32 14.98 12.96
N PRO A 357 15.56 15.34 12.60
CA PRO A 357 16.14 14.94 11.30
C PRO A 357 16.69 13.50 11.19
N ASN A 358 16.70 12.68 12.25
CA ASN A 358 17.51 11.43 12.29
C ASN A 358 16.71 10.12 12.53
N ASP A 359 15.43 10.08 12.17
CA ASP A 359 14.55 8.97 12.56
C ASP A 359 14.54 7.79 11.55
N VAL A 360 15.04 6.63 11.99
CA VAL A 360 15.04 5.35 11.25
C VAL A 360 13.60 4.84 11.09
N ARG A 361 13.13 4.59 9.85
CA ARG A 361 11.74 4.13 9.62
C ARG A 361 11.60 2.61 9.56
N ILE A 362 10.76 2.05 10.41
CA ILE A 362 10.32 0.64 10.35
C ILE A 362 8.94 0.58 9.69
N SER A 363 8.83 -0.10 8.55
CA SER A 363 7.52 -0.28 7.91
C SER A 363 6.71 -1.40 8.60
N GLY A 364 5.48 -1.07 8.99
CA GLY A 364 4.49 -2.04 9.48
C GLY A 364 3.24 -2.11 8.60
N PHE A 365 3.24 -1.51 7.42
CA PHE A 365 2.01 -1.21 6.69
C PHE A 365 1.48 -2.37 5.82
N ASP A 366 2.17 -3.50 5.79
CA ASP A 366 1.83 -4.59 4.89
C ASP A 366 1.33 -5.84 5.63
N ALA A 367 0.30 -6.48 5.08
CA ALA A 367 -0.42 -7.59 5.67
C ALA A 367 0.39 -8.90 5.73
N THR A 368 1.63 -8.86 5.24
CA THR A 368 2.59 -9.95 5.38
C THR A 368 3.91 -9.50 5.99
N THR A 369 4.03 -8.23 6.39
CA THR A 369 5.17 -7.68 7.12
C THR A 369 4.63 -7.03 8.39
N PHE A 370 4.42 -7.87 9.40
CA PHE A 370 3.97 -7.39 10.70
C PHE A 370 5.19 -7.07 11.56
N THR A 371 5.06 -6.23 12.58
CA THR A 371 6.10 -6.05 13.61
C THR A 371 5.61 -6.72 14.90
N THR A 372 6.49 -7.46 15.56
CA THR A 372 6.35 -7.84 16.98
C THR A 372 7.41 -7.11 17.77
N SER A 373 7.04 -6.51 18.90
CA SER A 373 7.97 -5.86 19.82
C SER A 373 9.01 -6.87 20.31
N VAL A 374 10.26 -6.76 19.84
CA VAL A 374 11.39 -7.40 20.49
C VAL A 374 11.78 -6.54 21.68
N ARG A 375 11.94 -7.18 22.84
CA ARG A 375 12.33 -6.57 24.10
C ARG A 375 13.69 -5.86 23.93
N ARG A 376 13.62 -4.52 23.98
CA ARG A 376 14.65 -3.51 24.26
C ARG A 376 16.02 -4.08 24.67
N GLN A 377 17.03 -3.89 23.81
CA GLN A 377 18.34 -3.44 24.25
C GLN A 377 18.62 -2.09 23.57
N SER A 378 19.17 -1.20 24.37
CA SER A 378 19.27 0.24 24.20
C SER A 378 20.11 0.70 23.01
N THR A 379 19.48 1.40 22.07
CA THR A 379 19.91 2.68 21.45
C THR A 379 18.69 3.26 20.73
N GLY A 380 18.51 4.59 20.80
CA GLY A 380 17.30 5.27 20.32
C GLY A 380 17.04 5.03 18.84
N SER A 381 15.83 4.56 18.51
CA SER A 381 15.32 4.40 17.16
C SER A 381 13.83 4.74 17.22
N GLU A 382 13.52 6.03 17.15
CA GLU A 382 12.14 6.53 17.07
C GLU A 382 11.81 6.75 15.58
N SER A 383 10.60 6.35 15.17
CA SER A 383 10.22 6.10 13.77
C SER A 383 9.39 7.26 13.18
N GLY A 384 9.51 7.46 11.87
CA GLY A 384 8.80 8.50 11.10
C GLY A 384 7.28 8.59 11.27
N ILE A 385 6.77 9.77 10.91
CA ILE A 385 5.88 10.60 11.73
C ILE A 385 4.51 9.98 11.97
N ALA A 386 3.77 9.52 10.96
CA ALA A 386 2.45 8.91 11.16
C ALA A 386 2.43 7.39 11.01
N GLY A 387 2.82 6.85 9.85
CA GLY A 387 2.40 5.50 9.54
C GLY A 387 3.13 4.36 10.25
N GLY A 388 4.46 4.46 10.30
CA GLY A 388 5.30 3.53 11.06
C GLY A 388 5.08 3.70 12.56
N LEU A 389 5.04 4.95 13.04
CA LEU A 389 4.82 5.28 14.44
C LEU A 389 3.48 4.78 14.98
N LEU A 390 2.40 4.94 14.22
CA LEU A 390 1.06 4.51 14.63
C LEU A 390 0.96 2.98 14.71
N LEU A 391 1.55 2.24 13.76
CA LEU A 391 1.42 0.78 13.70
C LEU A 391 2.44 0.01 14.55
N GLU A 392 3.48 0.65 15.05
CA GLU A 392 4.47 0.01 15.89
C GLU A 392 3.82 -0.59 17.15
N GLY A 393 3.89 -1.92 17.30
CA GLY A 393 3.25 -2.63 18.41
C GLY A 393 1.71 -2.65 18.36
N TYR A 394 1.08 -2.08 17.32
CA TYR A 394 -0.36 -2.20 17.09
C TYR A 394 -0.73 -3.65 16.73
N PHE A 395 0.02 -4.26 15.82
CA PHE A 395 -0.24 -5.64 15.38
C PHE A 395 -0.11 -6.66 16.51
N ASP A 396 0.81 -6.45 17.46
CA ASP A 396 0.90 -7.29 18.67
C ASP A 396 -0.40 -7.29 19.46
N ARG A 397 -1.00 -6.11 19.65
CA ARG A 397 -2.29 -5.98 20.34
C ARG A 397 -3.43 -6.55 19.52
N LEU A 398 -3.38 -6.41 18.20
CA LEU A 398 -4.36 -6.97 17.28
C LEU A 398 -4.34 -8.51 17.28
N PHE A 399 -3.17 -9.14 17.31
CA PHE A 399 -3.08 -10.60 17.46
C PHE A 399 -3.49 -11.06 18.87
N LYS A 400 -3.16 -10.30 19.93
CA LYS A 400 -3.70 -10.57 21.27
C LYS A 400 -5.24 -10.52 21.29
N ALA A 401 -5.85 -9.56 20.60
CA ALA A 401 -7.29 -9.47 20.46
C ALA A 401 -7.88 -10.71 19.77
N LEU A 402 -7.20 -11.23 18.74
CA LEU A 402 -7.58 -12.48 18.08
C LEU A 402 -7.62 -13.65 19.07
N TYR A 403 -6.57 -13.83 19.87
CA TYR A 403 -6.56 -14.89 20.89
C TYR A 403 -7.66 -14.70 21.93
N VAL A 404 -7.86 -13.49 22.45
CA VAL A 404 -8.92 -13.18 23.43
C VAL A 404 -10.31 -13.52 22.88
N ALA A 405 -10.61 -13.11 21.65
CA ALA A 405 -11.88 -13.42 21.01
C ALA A 405 -12.05 -14.92 20.76
N LEU A 406 -10.99 -15.62 20.35
CA LEU A 406 -11.01 -17.08 20.19
C LEU A 406 -11.34 -17.79 21.50
N PHE A 407 -10.73 -17.39 22.62
CA PHE A 407 -11.05 -17.94 23.94
C PHE A 407 -12.49 -17.63 24.36
N ALA A 408 -12.97 -16.40 24.11
CA ALA A 408 -14.35 -16.02 24.41
C ALA A 408 -15.36 -16.85 23.60
N ARG A 409 -15.11 -17.04 22.30
CA ARG A 409 -15.93 -17.90 21.42
C ARG A 409 -15.96 -19.34 21.91
N PHE A 410 -14.80 -19.89 22.27
CA PHE A 410 -14.70 -21.25 22.79
C PHE A 410 -15.50 -21.41 24.11
N GLY A 411 -15.35 -20.46 25.05
CA GLY A 411 -16.10 -20.45 26.30
C GLY A 411 -17.61 -20.35 26.10
N LEU A 412 -18.07 -19.47 25.20
CA LEU A 412 -19.48 -19.35 24.84
C LEU A 412 -20.03 -20.64 24.21
N GLY A 413 -19.24 -21.28 23.35
CA GLY A 413 -19.57 -22.57 22.74
C GLY A 413 -19.72 -23.70 23.77
N LEU A 414 -18.81 -23.78 24.75
CA LEU A 414 -18.92 -24.73 25.87
C LEU A 414 -20.17 -24.46 26.73
N ALA A 415 -20.44 -23.20 27.05
CA ALA A 415 -21.62 -22.81 27.83
C ALA A 415 -22.93 -23.15 27.10
N LEU A 416 -23.00 -22.87 25.80
CA LEU A 416 -24.16 -23.20 24.96
C LEU A 416 -24.36 -24.71 24.86
N THR A 417 -23.29 -25.47 24.67
CA THR A 417 -23.34 -26.93 24.63
C THR A 417 -23.83 -27.50 25.96
N ALA A 418 -23.29 -27.02 27.08
CA ALA A 418 -23.75 -27.40 28.42
C ALA A 418 -25.23 -27.06 28.66
N PHE A 419 -25.68 -25.89 28.18
CA PHE A 419 -27.09 -25.47 28.25
C PHE A 419 -27.99 -26.40 27.44
N ILE A 420 -27.62 -26.74 26.20
CA ILE A 420 -28.36 -27.66 25.32
C ILE A 420 -28.44 -29.06 25.97
N VAL A 421 -27.31 -29.60 26.43
CA VAL A 421 -27.27 -30.91 27.11
C VAL A 421 -28.13 -30.91 28.37
N ARG A 422 -28.08 -29.85 29.18
CA ARG A 422 -28.91 -29.70 30.38
C ARG A 422 -30.39 -29.63 30.03
N ARG A 423 -30.76 -28.92 28.97
CA ARG A 423 -32.14 -28.83 28.46
C ARG A 423 -32.64 -30.17 27.93
N TYR A 424 -31.81 -30.88 27.16
CA TYR A 424 -32.12 -32.21 26.64
C TYR A 424 -32.32 -33.23 27.78
N ARG A 425 -31.41 -33.29 28.75
CA ARG A 425 -31.53 -34.16 29.93
C ARG A 425 -32.78 -33.86 30.77
N ARG A 426 -33.16 -32.58 30.92
CA ARG A 426 -34.40 -32.20 31.61
C ARG A 426 -35.64 -32.71 30.88
N ARG A 427 -35.70 -32.54 29.54
CA ARG A 427 -36.81 -33.06 28.72
C ARG A 427 -36.89 -34.59 28.75
N ALA A 428 -35.76 -35.29 28.66
CA ALA A 428 -35.71 -36.74 28.75
C ALA A 428 -36.25 -37.28 30.09
N LYS A 429 -35.97 -36.59 31.20
CA LYS A 429 -36.52 -36.93 32.52
C LYS A 429 -38.03 -36.68 32.64
N SER A 430 -38.58 -35.71 31.90
CA SER A 430 -40.02 -35.40 31.87
C SER A 430 -40.83 -36.35 30.97
N CYS A 431 -40.18 -37.15 30.13
CA CYS A 431 -40.84 -38.12 29.21
C CYS A 431 -40.75 -39.58 29.69
N LEU A 432 -40.24 -39.83 30.91
CA LEU A 432 -40.32 -41.16 31.51
C LEU A 432 -41.77 -41.37 32.00
N PRO A 433 -42.49 -42.40 31.52
CA PRO A 433 -43.84 -42.69 32.00
C PRO A 433 -43.77 -43.02 33.49
N ILE A 434 -44.65 -42.40 34.27
CA ILE A 434 -44.89 -42.78 35.67
C ILE A 434 -45.45 -44.20 35.60
N SER A 435 -44.61 -45.21 35.83
CA SER A 435 -45.05 -46.58 36.06
C SER A 435 -45.76 -46.60 37.40
N GLY A 436 -47.09 -46.45 37.34
CA GLY A 436 -48.02 -46.69 38.43
C GLY A 436 -48.32 -48.16 38.61
#